data_AF-A0A1M5XBE0-F1
#
_entry.id   AF-A0A1M5XBE0-F1
#
_cell.length_a   1.000
_cell.length_b   1.000
_cell.length_c   1.000
_cell.angle_alpha   90.00
_cell.angle_beta   90.00
_cell.angle_gamma   90.00
#
_symmetry.space_group_name_H-M   'P 1'
#
loop_
_entity.id
_entity.type
_entity.pdbx_description
1 polymer ?
#
loop_
_entity_poly.entity_id
_entity_poly.type
_entity_poly.pdbx_seq_one_letter_code
_entity_poly.pdbx_strand_id
1 'polypeptide(L)' 'MKKIDPNARVGLEQFKAEMSKELGLDITQDKTIDNTKNIFYGGKIGGLMTRKLVEMGEENLTDKE' A
#
# COMPACT_ATOMS: atom_id res chain seq x y z
N MET A 1 -4.41 -22.92 1.42
CA MET A 1 -4.16 -21.47 1.26
C MET A 1 -4.98 -20.97 0.08
N LYS A 2 -5.91 -20.04 0.32
CA LYS A 2 -6.67 -19.37 -0.75
C LYS A 2 -5.65 -18.61 -1.60
N LYS A 3 -5.59 -18.89 -2.91
CA LYS A 3 -4.62 -18.24 -3.79
C LYS A 3 -4.94 -16.75 -3.82
N ILE A 4 -4.01 -15.92 -3.32
CA ILE A 4 -4.02 -14.48 -3.57
C ILE A 4 -4.02 -14.32 -5.09
N ASP A 5 -4.94 -13.49 -5.61
CA ASP A 5 -5.04 -13.23 -7.04
C ASP A 5 -3.65 -12.83 -7.58
N PRO A 6 -3.11 -13.50 -8.61
CA PRO A 6 -1.80 -13.18 -9.16
C PRO A 6 -1.71 -11.74 -9.68
N ASN A 7 -2.83 -11.13 -10.07
CA ASN A 7 -2.92 -9.72 -10.47
C ASN A 7 -2.92 -8.76 -9.27
N ALA A 8 -3.30 -9.22 -8.08
CA ALA A 8 -3.28 -8.39 -6.88
C ALA A 8 -1.87 -7.89 -6.57
N ARG A 9 -0.83 -8.65 -6.91
CA ARG A 9 0.56 -8.20 -6.77
C ARG A 9 0.82 -6.92 -7.56
N VAL A 10 0.37 -6.84 -8.81
CA VAL A 10 0.58 -5.67 -9.68
C VAL A 10 -0.21 -4.47 -9.15
N GLY A 11 -1.47 -4.69 -8.77
CA GLY A 11 -2.30 -3.63 -8.18
C GLY A 11 -1.73 -3.10 -6.86
N LEU A 12 -1.23 -3.98 -5.99
CA LEU A 12 -0.63 -3.58 -4.72
C LEU A 12 0.69 -2.80 -4.91
N GLU A 13 1.48 -3.13 -5.93
CA GLU A 13 2.69 -2.37 -6.26
C GLU A 13 2.36 -0.96 -6.78
N GLN A 14 1.35 -0.82 -7.63
CA GLN A 14 0.84 0.48 -8.06
C GLN A 14 0.30 1.29 -6.88
N PHE A 15 -0.50 0.65 -6.03
CA PHE A 15 -1.08 1.29 -4.86
C PHE A 15 -0.02 1.75 -3.86
N LYS A 16 1.03 0.95 -3.64
CA LYS A 16 2.18 1.35 -2.84
C LYS A 16 2.85 2.60 -3.41
N ALA A 17 3.03 2.70 -4.72
CA ALA A 17 3.61 3.88 -5.36
C ALA A 17 2.73 5.13 -5.18
N GLU A 18 1.41 4.99 -5.27
CA GLU A 18 0.46 6.07 -5.01
C GLU A 18 0.52 6.56 -3.55
N MET A 19 0.49 5.63 -2.59
CA MET A 19 0.59 5.96 -1.15
C MET A 19 1.93 6.58 -0.78
N SER A 20 3.01 6.14 -1.43
CA SER A 20 4.34 6.72 -1.28
C SER A 20 4.35 8.20 -1.70
N LYS A 21 3.71 8.52 -2.84
CA LYS A 21 3.54 9.90 -3.32
C LYS A 21 2.66 10.75 -2.39
N GLU A 22 1.54 10.20 -1.90
CA GLU A 22 0.63 10.90 -0.96
C GLU A 22 1.36 11.33 0.32
N LEU A 23 2.32 10.53 0.78
CA LEU A 23 3.11 10.81 1.97
C LEU A 23 4.34 11.70 1.70
N GLY A 24 4.61 12.09 0.46
CA GLY A 24 5.84 12.80 0.08
C GLY A 24 7.09 11.95 0.29
N LEU A 25 6.95 10.63 0.33
CA LEU A 25 8.00 9.67 0.59
C LEU A 25 8.29 8.93 -0.71
N ASP A 26 9.17 9.46 -1.57
CA ASP A 26 9.58 8.74 -2.78
C ASP A 26 10.62 7.65 -2.48
N ILE A 27 10.24 6.75 -1.57
CA ILE A 27 11.08 5.62 -1.12
C ILE A 27 11.23 4.54 -2.19
N THR A 28 10.46 4.62 -3.27
CA THR A 28 10.52 3.65 -4.35
C THR A 28 11.73 3.87 -5.26
N GLN A 29 12.29 5.08 -5.28
CA GLN A 29 13.35 5.44 -6.23
C GLN A 29 14.70 5.72 -5.57
N ASP A 30 14.73 6.18 -4.31
CA ASP A 30 15.98 6.60 -3.71
C ASP A 30 16.67 5.48 -2.91
N LYS A 31 17.58 4.77 -3.59
CA LYS A 31 18.45 3.73 -2.98
C LYS A 31 19.51 4.30 -2.03
N THR A 32 19.61 5.62 -1.89
CA THR A 32 20.53 6.28 -0.95
C THR A 32 19.91 6.52 0.42
N ILE A 33 18.61 6.27 0.57
CA ILE A 33 17.91 6.37 1.85
C ILE A 33 18.46 5.31 2.82
N ASP A 34 18.92 5.79 3.98
CA ASP A 34 19.28 4.97 5.15
C ASP A 34 18.25 3.85 5.38
N ASN A 35 18.73 2.61 5.47
CA ASN A 35 17.92 1.41 5.71
C ASN A 35 16.95 1.59 6.89
N THR A 36 17.35 2.33 7.92
CA THR A 36 16.51 2.63 9.08
C THR A 36 15.29 3.45 8.68
N LYS A 37 15.48 4.52 7.89
CA LYS A 37 14.39 5.35 7.38
C LYS A 37 13.48 4.56 6.45
N ASN A 38 14.05 3.70 5.60
CA ASN A 38 13.30 2.84 4.70
C ASN A 38 12.33 1.92 5.47
N ILE A 39 12.76 1.31 6.58
CA ILE A 39 11.89 0.48 7.42
C ILE A 39 10.70 1.29 7.99
N PHE A 40 10.96 2.47 8.56
CA PHE A 40 9.89 3.31 9.12
C PHE A 40 8.90 3.79 8.04
N TYR A 41 9.40 4.16 6.87
CA TYR A 41 8.55 4.58 5.75
C TYR A 41 7.74 3.42 5.19
N GLY A 42 8.35 2.24 5.02
CA GLY A 42 7.67 1.02 4.60
C GLY A 42 6.52 0.64 5.55
N GLY A 43 6.76 0.71 6.87
CA GLY A 43 5.72 0.48 7.88
C GLY A 43 4.56 1.48 7.79
N LYS A 44 4.87 2.77 7.63
CA LYS A 44 3.84 3.82 7.49
C LYS A 44 3.00 3.63 6.23
N ILE A 45 3.63 3.36 5.09
CA ILE A 45 2.97 3.12 3.81
C ILE A 45 2.10 1.86 3.88
N GLY A 46 2.64 0.75 4.40
CA GLY A 46 1.90 -0.51 4.53
C GLY A 46 0.67 -0.39 5.44
N GLY A 47 0.79 0.37 6.55
CA GLY A 47 -0.33 0.67 7.43
C GLY A 47 -1.43 1.48 6.74
N LEU A 48 -1.05 2.52 5.99
CA LEU A 48 -1.99 3.34 5.22
C LEU A 48 -2.70 2.54 4.13
N MET A 49 -1.95 1.72 3.38
CA MET A 49 -2.49 0.82 2.36
C MET A 49 -3.54 -0.12 2.97
N THR A 50 -3.23 -0.71 4.13
CA THR A 50 -4.15 -1.63 4.83
C THR A 50 -5.44 -0.91 5.22
N ARG A 51 -5.35 0.29 5.78
CA ARG A 51 -6.52 1.07 6.18
C ARG A 51 -7.45 1.34 4.99
N LYS A 52 -6.91 1.85 3.89
CA LYS A 52 -7.69 2.14 2.67
C LYS A 52 -8.30 0.88 2.04
N LEU A 53 -7.59 -0.26 2.07
CA LEU A 53 -8.15 -1.54 1.59
C LEU A 53 -9.34 -1.99 2.42
N VAL A 54 -9.31 -1.77 3.74
CA VAL A 54 -10.44 -2.05 4.64
C VAL A 54 -11.60 -1.10 4.34
N GLU A 55 -11.34 0.21 4.27
CA GLU A 55 -12.34 1.24 3.92
C GLU A 55 -13.06 0.89 2.60
N MET A 56 -12.30 0.60 1.53
CA MET A 56 -12.87 0.17 0.25
C MET A 56 -13.66 -1.15 0.37
N GLY A 57 -13.22 -2.07 1.23
CA GLY A 57 -13.93 -3.31 1.50
C GLY A 57 -15.28 -3.06 2.18
N GLU A 58 -15.32 -2.19 3.17
CA GLU A 58 -16.55 -1.78 3.87
C GLU A 58 -17.52 -1.09 2.91
N GLU A 59 -17.08 -0.10 2.13
CA GLU A 59 -17.89 0.59 1.12
C GLU A 59 -18.52 -0.40 0.12
N ASN A 60 -17.71 -1.28 -0.49
CA ASN A 60 -18.18 -2.26 -1.47
C ASN A 60 -19.12 -3.33 -0.90
N LEU A 61 -19.11 -3.54 0.42
CA LEU A 61 -20.06 -4.43 1.10
C LEU A 61 -21.36 -3.71 1.45
N THR A 62 -21.29 -2.41 1.76
CA THR A 62 -22.46 -1.59 2.08
C THR A 62 -23.30 -1.29 0.83
N ASP A 63 -22.65 -1.15 -0.34
CA ASP A 63 -23.31 -0.93 -1.63
C ASP A 63 -23.99 -2.19 -2.23
N LYS A 64 -23.96 -3.33 -1.52
CA LYS A 64 -24.56 -4.60 -1.96
C LYS A 64 -25.88 -4.95 -1.25
N GLU A 65 -26.40 -4.07 -0.41
CA GLU A 65 -27.76 -4.14 0.15
C GLU A 65 -28.73 -3.22 -0.60
#